data_AF-A0A6I7WKM2-F1
#
_entry.id   AF-A0A6I7WKM2-F1
#
_cell.length_a   1.000
_cell.length_b   1.000
_cell.length_c   1.000
_cell.angle_alpha   90.00
_cell.angle_beta   90.00
_cell.angle_gamma   90.00
#
_symmetry.space_group_name_H-M   'P 1'
#
loop_
_entity.id
_entity.type
_entity.pdbx_description
1 polymer ?
#
loop_
_entity_poly.entity_id
_entity_poly.type
_entity_poly.pdbx_seq_one_letter_code
_entity_poly.pdbx_strand_id
1 'polypeptide(L)'
;LAWLANGNIQVIVETHSEHLINKVKYQVYKKSLAAKDAIIYYKPSIKENFIELKINPLGKFIESNGENVMFPSGFFDSTLQELLEIG
;
A
#
# COMPACT_ATOMS: atom_id res chain seq x y z
N LEU A 1 12.00 -4.54 6.92
CA LEU A 1 10.56 -4.33 7.21
C LEU A 1 9.81 -5.64 7.43
N ALA A 2 9.65 -6.50 6.41
CA ALA A 2 8.92 -7.78 6.55
C ALA A 2 9.44 -8.67 7.69
N TRP A 3 10.76 -8.76 7.89
CA TRP A 3 11.35 -9.53 9.00
C TRP A 3 11.06 -8.94 10.39
N LEU A 4 11.00 -7.60 10.52
CA LEU A 4 10.68 -6.93 11.79
C LEU A 4 9.21 -7.13 12.18
N ALA A 5 8.29 -7.01 11.21
CA ALA A 5 6.86 -7.24 11.43
C ALA A 5 6.54 -8.69 11.87
N ASN A 6 7.38 -9.66 11.49
CA ASN A 6 7.20 -11.07 11.82
C ASN A 6 7.64 -11.44 13.26
N GLY A 7 8.20 -10.49 14.02
CA GLY A 7 8.71 -10.70 15.39
C GLY A 7 7.77 -10.27 16.51
N ASN A 8 6.45 -10.24 16.29
CA ASN A 8 5.45 -9.60 17.19
C ASN A 8 5.67 -8.09 17.41
N ILE A 9 6.38 -7.42 16.50
CA ILE A 9 6.64 -5.97 16.57
C ILE A 9 5.74 -5.28 15.54
N GLN A 10 4.90 -4.35 16.00
CA GLN A 10 4.15 -3.49 15.09
C GLN A 10 5.08 -2.43 14.50
N VAL A 11 5.11 -2.32 13.18
CA VAL A 11 5.89 -1.30 12.48
C VAL A 11 4.94 -0.40 11.69
N ILE A 12 4.99 0.90 11.97
CA ILE A 12 4.27 1.93 11.23
C ILE A 12 5.27 2.64 10.33
N VAL A 13 4.96 2.74 9.05
CA VAL A 13 5.81 3.41 8.05
C VAL A 13 4.97 4.40 7.27
N GLU A 14 5.40 5.65 7.27
CA GLU A 14 4.91 6.67 6.35
C GLU A 14 5.83 6.70 5.12
N THR A 15 5.26 6.60 3.92
CA THR A 15 6.05 6.59 2.68
C THR A 15 5.26 7.09 1.48
N HIS A 16 5.99 7.68 0.53
CA HIS A 16 5.53 7.93 -0.83
C HIS A 16 6.07 6.88 -1.83
N SER A 17 6.79 5.86 -1.36
CA SER A 17 7.41 4.86 -2.24
C SER A 17 6.44 3.76 -2.63
N GLU A 18 6.03 3.76 -3.90
CA GLU A 18 5.26 2.65 -4.50
C GLU A 18 6.01 1.31 -4.42
N HIS A 19 7.34 1.33 -4.51
CA HIS A 19 8.15 0.12 -4.51
C HIS A 19 8.06 -0.59 -3.16
N LEU A 20 7.99 0.17 -2.06
CA LEU A 20 7.82 -0.41 -0.73
C LEU A 20 6.45 -1.10 -0.63
N ILE A 21 5.39 -0.40 -1.05
CA ILE A 21 4.02 -0.92 -1.06
C ILE A 21 3.93 -2.19 -1.93
N ASN A 22 4.49 -2.16 -3.14
CA ASN A 22 4.54 -3.29 -4.04
C ASN A 22 5.34 -4.46 -3.46
N LYS A 23 6.43 -4.18 -2.75
CA LYS A 23 7.21 -5.23 -2.06
C LYS A 23 6.38 -5.89 -0.96
N VAL A 24 5.62 -5.12 -0.16
CA VAL A 24 4.73 -5.67 0.88
C VAL A 24 3.69 -6.60 0.26
N LYS A 25 2.99 -6.17 -0.80
CA LYS A 25 2.04 -7.01 -1.54
C LYS A 25 2.69 -8.30 -2.04
N TYR A 26 3.90 -8.20 -2.60
CA TYR A 26 4.64 -9.35 -3.09
C TYR A 26 5.01 -10.33 -1.96
N GLN A 27 5.39 -9.84 -0.77
CA GLN A 27 5.64 -10.69 0.39
C GLN A 27 4.37 -11.40 0.88
N VAL A 28 3.21 -10.72 0.83
CA VAL A 28 1.91 -11.35 1.13
C VAL A 28 1.60 -12.47 0.13
N TYR A 29 1.75 -12.20 -1.17
CA TYR A 29 1.57 -13.19 -2.23
C TYR A 29 2.51 -14.41 -2.06
N LYS A 30 3.76 -14.17 -1.67
CA LYS A 30 4.75 -15.23 -1.38
C LYS A 30 4.54 -15.93 -0.04
N LYS A 31 3.51 -15.56 0.73
CA LYS A 31 3.19 -16.07 2.07
C LYS A 31 4.32 -15.87 3.10
N SER A 32 5.22 -14.92 2.85
CA SER A 32 6.28 -14.52 3.78
C SER A 32 5.78 -13.48 4.79
N LEU A 33 4.61 -12.89 4.53
CA LEU A 33 3.86 -12.00 5.42
C LEU A 33 2.38 -12.42 5.35
N ALA A 34 1.68 -12.57 6.47
CA ALA A 34 0.26 -12.90 6.38
C ALA A 34 -0.56 -11.68 5.94
N ALA A 35 -1.58 -11.90 5.12
CA ALA A 35 -2.49 -10.85 4.63
C ALA A 35 -3.09 -10.01 5.78
N LYS A 36 -3.47 -10.66 6.89
CA LYS A 36 -4.03 -10.00 8.08
C LYS A 36 -3.02 -9.15 8.86
N ASP A 37 -1.72 -9.37 8.64
CA ASP A 37 -0.63 -8.68 9.34
C ASP A 37 -0.14 -7.46 8.53
N ALA A 38 -0.81 -7.11 7.43
CA ALA A 38 -0.49 -5.96 6.59
C ALA A 38 -1.76 -5.15 6.27
N ILE A 39 -1.70 -3.85 6.51
CA ILE A 39 -2.76 -2.89 6.18
C ILE A 39 -2.12 -1.62 5.63
N ILE A 40 -2.79 -0.98 4.67
CA ILE A 40 -2.35 0.29 4.09
C ILE A 40 -3.39 1.35 4.38
N TYR A 41 -2.94 2.47 4.94
CA TYR A 41 -3.74 3.68 5.09
C TYR A 41 -3.29 4.69 4.04
N TYR A 42 -4.09 4.86 2.99
CA TYR A 42 -3.82 5.81 1.92
C TYR A 42 -4.43 7.17 2.24
N LYS A 43 -3.66 8.26 2.06
CA LYS A 43 -4.12 9.64 2.25
C LYS A 43 -4.13 10.34 0.89
N PRO A 44 -5.30 10.50 0.23
CA PRO A 44 -5.35 11.08 -1.11
C PRO A 44 -4.89 12.54 -1.15
N SER A 45 -5.26 13.32 -0.13
CA SER A 45 -4.86 14.72 0.00
C SER A 45 -4.85 15.13 1.48
N ILE A 46 -4.32 16.31 1.79
CA ILE A 46 -4.30 16.82 3.17
C ILE A 46 -5.72 17.03 3.75
N LYS A 47 -6.73 17.24 2.90
CA LYS A 47 -8.12 17.53 3.31
C LYS A 47 -9.00 16.28 3.45
N GLU A 48 -8.65 15.17 2.81
CA GLU A 48 -9.49 13.96 2.76
C GLU A 48 -9.14 12.94 3.85
N ASN A 49 -10.07 12.13 4.33
CA ASN A 49 -9.72 11.13 5.35
C ASN A 49 -8.84 10.00 4.78
N PHE A 50 -8.13 9.29 5.67
CA PHE A 50 -7.42 8.08 5.29
C PHE A 50 -8.39 7.02 4.76
N ILE A 51 -7.99 6.36 3.68
CA ILE A 51 -8.67 5.23 3.08
C ILE A 51 -7.94 3.97 3.54
N GLU A 52 -8.66 3.05 4.16
CA GLU A 52 -8.13 1.75 4.56
C GLU A 52 -8.15 0.78 3.37
N LEU A 53 -6.99 0.23 3.03
CA LEU A 53 -6.80 -0.76 1.99
C LEU A 53 -6.17 -2.01 2.59
N LYS A 54 -6.88 -3.14 2.51
CA LYS A 54 -6.36 -4.44 2.92
C LYS A 54 -5.72 -5.15 1.73
N ILE A 55 -4.88 -6.14 2.02
CA ILE A 55 -4.24 -6.98 1.00
C ILE A 55 -4.82 -8.39 1.13
N ASN A 56 -5.35 -8.95 0.05
CA ASN A 56 -5.82 -10.32 0.06
C ASN A 56 -4.65 -11.33 -0.10
N PRO A 57 -4.87 -12.64 0.11
CA PRO A 57 -3.80 -13.65 -0.04
C PRO A 57 -3.17 -13.73 -1.43
N LEU A 58 -3.80 -13.14 -2.46
CA LEU A 58 -3.26 -13.04 -3.82
C LEU A 58 -2.41 -11.77 -4.03
N GLY A 59 -2.18 -10.97 -2.98
CA GLY A 59 -1.41 -9.73 -3.06
C GLY A 59 -2.16 -8.58 -3.74
N LYS A 60 -3.48 -8.68 -3.91
CA LYS A 60 -4.33 -7.61 -4.46
C LYS A 60 -4.92 -6.76 -3.35
N PHE A 61 -5.22 -5.50 -3.68
CA PHE A 61 -5.93 -4.62 -2.76
C PHE A 61 -7.40 -4.98 -2.71
N ILE A 62 -7.94 -4.95 -1.50
CA ILE A 62 -9.36 -5.10 -1.25
C ILE A 62 -9.82 -4.00 -0.29
N GLU A 63 -11.05 -3.54 -0.50
CA GLU A 63 -11.74 -2.67 0.44
C GLU A 63 -12.23 -3.44 1.68
N SER A 64 -12.78 -2.71 2.65
CA SER A 64 -13.38 -3.28 3.86
C SER A 64 -14.52 -4.27 3.57
N ASN A 65 -15.20 -4.15 2.43
CA ASN A 65 -16.24 -5.05 1.95
C ASN A 65 -15.69 -6.33 1.27
N GLY A 66 -14.39 -6.42 1.02
CA GLY A 66 -13.74 -7.55 0.36
C GLY A 66 -13.66 -7.46 -1.16
N GLU A 67 -14.20 -6.41 -1.77
CA GLU A 67 -14.13 -6.19 -3.21
C GLU A 67 -12.71 -5.83 -3.64
N ASN A 68 -12.28 -6.37 -4.79
CA ASN A 68 -10.97 -6.02 -5.33
C ASN A 68 -11.00 -4.59 -5.85
N VAL A 69 -10.05 -3.80 -5.41
CA VAL A 69 -9.90 -2.42 -5.86
C VAL A 69 -8.57 -2.21 -6.56
N MET A 70 -8.60 -1.35 -7.56
CA MET A 70 -7.37 -0.79 -8.12
C MET A 70 -6.76 0.16 -7.09
N PHE A 71 -5.43 0.34 -7.16
CA PHE A 71 -4.80 1.31 -6.28
C PHE A 71 -5.33 2.71 -6.59
N PRO A 72 -5.55 3.57 -5.57
CA PRO A 72 -6.10 4.90 -5.79
C PRO A 72 -5.27 5.69 -6.82
N SER A 73 -5.95 6.31 -7.78
CA SER A 73 -5.34 7.22 -8.75
C SER A 73 -4.74 8.44 -8.04
N GLY A 74 -3.60 8.95 -8.53
CA GLY A 74 -2.91 10.11 -7.97
C GLY A 74 -1.59 9.82 -7.27
N PHE A 75 -1.33 8.59 -6.80
CA PHE A 75 -0.04 8.25 -6.17
C PHE A 75 1.10 8.04 -7.18
N PHE A 76 0.76 7.57 -8.39
CA PHE A 76 1.70 7.38 -9.51
C PHE A 76 1.84 8.63 -10.39
N ASP A 77 0.81 9.48 -10.40
CA ASP A 77 0.66 10.54 -11.40
C ASP A 77 1.33 11.86 -11.03
N SER A 78 1.50 12.19 -9.74
CA SER A 78 2.07 13.49 -9.37
C SER A 78 3.49 13.68 -9.89
N THR A 79 4.35 12.67 -9.73
CA THR A 79 5.72 12.70 -10.25
C THR A 79 5.76 12.69 -11.78
N LEU A 80 4.85 11.99 -12.44
CA LEU A 80 4.82 11.92 -13.91
C LEU A 80 4.32 13.23 -14.52
N GLN A 81 3.33 13.85 -13.91
CA GLN A 81 2.75 15.12 -14.36
C GLN A 81 3.71 16.29 -14.14
N GLU A 82 4.39 16.34 -12.98
CA GLU A 82 5.45 17.33 -12.73
C GLU A 82 6.66 17.12 -13.66
N LEU A 83 7.05 15.87 -13.97
CA LEU A 83 8.12 15.57 -14.93
C LEU A 83 7.74 15.92 -16.38
N LEU A 84 6.46 15.80 -16.75
CA LEU A 84 5.95 16.22 -18.05
C LEU A 84 5.83 17.75 -18.19
N GLU A 85 5.64 18.47 -17.08
CA GLU A 85 5.61 19.95 -17.08
C GLU A 85 6.99 20.59 -17.27
N ILE A 86 8.07 19.89 -16.90
CA ILE A 86 9.46 20.35 -17.08
C ILE A 86 10.16 19.69 -18.28
N GLY A 87 9.42 18.93 -19.10
CA GLY A 87 9.90 18.19 -20.27
C GLY A 87 9.72 18.93 -21.59
#